data_AF-A0A3D4QP34-F1
#
_entry.id   AF-A0A3D4QP34-F1
#
_cell.length_a   1.000
_cell.length_b   1.000
_cell.length_c   1.000
_cell.angle_alpha   90.00
_cell.angle_beta   90.00
_cell.angle_gamma   90.00
#
_symmetry.space_group_name_H-M   'P 1'
#
loop_
_entity.id
_entity.type
_entity.pdbx_description
1 polymer ?
#
loop_
_entity_poly.entity_id
_entity_poly.type
_entity_poly.pdbx_seq_one_letter_code
_entity_poly.pdbx_strand_id
1 'polypeptide(L)'
;LSQKEREVINMEGCRGIASEQVSCESKYQGILDNLLGRVVIADDMDSAVRMARRFTYSFRIVTLQGDMVNPGGSMTGGSSAVKSISILGRKREIENIQKDINAHRKALALIESKRQEKLTRYREQKEYLEKIESSVRELEQSLASGEESLIGVSNQIDLEEKELTSLYDEEQQIKQNLDTLLTSISIT
;
A
#
# COMPACT_ATOMS: atom_id res chain seq x y z
N LEU A 1 -5.28 53.64 -9.81
CA LEU A 1 -5.13 54.21 -11.18
C LEU A 1 -6.22 55.28 -11.42
N SER A 2 -5.96 56.29 -12.25
CA SER A 2 -6.99 57.24 -12.71
C SER A 2 -7.98 56.55 -13.66
N GLN A 3 -9.12 57.19 -13.92
CA GLN A 3 -10.17 56.63 -14.79
C GLN A 3 -9.65 56.31 -16.20
N LYS A 4 -8.78 57.15 -16.76
CA LYS A 4 -8.14 56.93 -18.07
C LYS A 4 -7.07 55.84 -18.02
N GLU A 5 -6.28 55.77 -16.94
CA GLU A 5 -5.26 54.72 -16.78
C GLU A 5 -5.86 53.31 -16.63
N ARG A 6 -7.10 53.18 -16.13
CA ARG A 6 -7.80 51.90 -16.02
C ARG A 6 -8.10 51.25 -17.38
N GLU A 7 -8.06 51.99 -18.48
CA GLU A 7 -8.18 51.44 -19.83
C GLU A 7 -7.07 50.41 -20.14
N VAL A 8 -5.98 50.38 -19.38
CA VAL A 8 -4.90 49.38 -19.49
C VAL A 8 -5.41 47.95 -19.33
N ILE A 9 -6.51 47.73 -18.60
CA ILE A 9 -7.11 46.40 -18.40
C ILE A 9 -7.58 45.80 -19.73
N ASN A 10 -7.92 46.64 -20.71
CA ASN A 10 -8.38 46.20 -22.03
C ASN A 10 -7.23 45.94 -23.00
N MET A 11 -5.98 46.16 -22.61
CA MET A 11 -4.83 45.89 -23.46
C MET A 11 -4.44 44.42 -23.43
N GLU A 12 -4.03 43.89 -24.59
CA GLU A 12 -3.54 42.54 -24.73
C GLU A 12 -2.32 42.28 -23.83
N GLY A 13 -2.36 41.15 -23.12
CA GLY A 13 -1.35 40.74 -22.15
C GLY A 13 -1.54 41.34 -20.75
N CYS A 14 -2.61 42.11 -20.51
CA CYS A 14 -2.93 42.65 -19.18
C CYS A 14 -3.72 41.63 -18.36
N ARG A 15 -3.24 41.35 -17.13
CA ARG A 15 -3.92 40.47 -16.17
C ARG A 15 -4.76 41.23 -15.14
N GLY A 16 -4.65 42.56 -15.13
CA GLY A 16 -5.40 43.44 -14.23
C GLY A 16 -4.52 44.16 -13.21
N ILE A 17 -5.18 44.83 -12.24
CA ILE A 17 -4.53 45.63 -11.20
C ILE A 17 -4.17 44.71 -10.02
N ALA A 18 -2.93 44.79 -9.53
CA ALA A 18 -2.43 43.87 -8.51
C ALA A 18 -3.22 43.90 -7.20
N SER A 19 -3.74 45.06 -6.77
CA SER A 19 -4.59 45.15 -5.56
C SER A 19 -5.92 44.40 -5.69
N GLU A 20 -6.41 44.19 -6.91
CA GLU A 20 -7.66 43.46 -7.20
C GLU A 20 -7.43 41.94 -7.31
N GLN A 21 -6.16 41.51 -7.39
CA GLN A 21 -5.76 40.09 -7.52
C GLN A 21 -5.38 39.46 -6.16
N VAL A 22 -5.46 40.21 -5.06
CA VAL A 22 -5.04 39.77 -3.73
C VAL A 22 -6.15 40.05 -2.72
N SER A 23 -6.44 39.07 -1.86
CA SER A 23 -7.40 39.22 -0.77
C SER A 23 -6.72 39.63 0.53
N CYS A 24 -7.28 40.63 1.23
CA CYS A 24 -6.89 40.99 2.59
C CYS A 24 -8.10 41.28 3.48
N GLU A 25 -7.89 41.32 4.80
CA GLU A 25 -8.94 41.77 5.74
C GLU A 25 -9.30 43.24 5.46
N SER A 26 -10.58 43.60 5.61
CA SER A 26 -11.11 44.93 5.22
C SER A 26 -10.37 46.10 5.87
N LYS A 27 -9.88 45.95 7.12
CA LYS A 27 -9.09 46.98 7.81
C LYS A 27 -7.74 47.31 7.13
N TYR A 28 -7.24 46.43 6.28
CA TYR A 28 -5.96 46.61 5.56
C TYR A 28 -6.15 47.01 4.09
N GLN A 29 -7.38 47.12 3.60
CA GLN A 29 -7.66 47.42 2.19
C GLN A 29 -6.99 48.73 1.75
N GLY A 30 -7.05 49.78 2.56
CA GLY A 30 -6.38 51.05 2.24
C GLY A 30 -4.85 50.94 2.13
N ILE A 31 -4.22 50.04 2.90
CA ILE A 31 -2.78 49.75 2.80
C ILE A 31 -2.51 48.96 1.52
N LEU A 32 -3.34 47.95 1.21
CA LEU A 32 -3.23 47.15 -0.01
C LEU A 32 -3.33 48.04 -1.26
N ASP A 33 -4.33 48.92 -1.30
CA ASP A 33 -4.55 49.85 -2.42
C ASP A 33 -3.41 50.86 -2.56
N ASN A 34 -2.82 51.32 -1.45
CA ASN A 34 -1.66 52.19 -1.48
C ASN A 34 -0.42 51.48 -2.07
N LEU A 35 -0.18 50.23 -1.69
CA LEU A 35 0.98 49.46 -2.14
C LEU A 35 0.83 48.92 -3.58
N LEU A 36 -0.37 48.47 -3.96
CA LEU A 36 -0.62 47.70 -5.18
C LEU A 36 -1.65 48.32 -6.13
N GLY A 37 -2.39 49.36 -5.74
CA GLY A 37 -3.45 49.98 -6.55
C GLY A 37 -2.95 50.83 -7.74
N ARG A 38 -1.63 51.00 -7.84
CA ARG A 38 -0.94 51.58 -9.02
C ARG A 38 0.06 50.60 -9.64
N VAL A 39 -0.18 49.30 -9.47
CA VAL A 39 0.62 48.23 -10.05
C VAL A 39 -0.26 47.38 -10.96
N VAL A 40 0.13 47.26 -12.23
CA VAL A 40 -0.54 46.43 -13.22
C VAL A 40 0.26 45.15 -13.44
N ILE A 41 -0.44 44.03 -13.59
CA ILE A 41 0.18 42.73 -13.88
C ILE A 41 0.09 42.48 -15.39
N ALA A 42 1.22 42.18 -16.01
CA ALA A 42 1.31 41.81 -17.42
C ALA A 42 1.80 40.36 -17.58
N ASP A 43 1.50 39.75 -18.72
CA ASP A 43 1.99 38.41 -19.06
C ASP A 43 3.52 38.36 -19.20
N ASP A 44 4.05 39.28 -20.00
CA ASP A 44 5.45 39.33 -20.40
C ASP A 44 5.97 40.77 -20.54
N MET A 45 7.28 40.89 -20.79
CA MET A 45 7.96 42.18 -20.85
C MET A 45 7.51 43.03 -22.05
N ASP A 46 7.20 42.40 -23.18
CA ASP A 46 6.73 43.12 -24.37
C ASP A 46 5.37 43.76 -24.10
N SER A 47 4.47 43.03 -23.47
CA SER A 47 3.17 43.50 -23.00
C SER A 47 3.33 44.63 -22.00
N ALA A 48 4.25 44.50 -21.04
CA ALA A 48 4.55 45.54 -20.07
C ALA A 48 5.07 46.84 -20.73
N VAL A 49 5.97 46.74 -21.71
CA VAL A 49 6.50 47.90 -22.43
C VAL A 49 5.42 48.57 -23.30
N ARG A 50 4.58 47.79 -23.99
CA ARG A 50 3.46 48.33 -24.78
C ARG A 50 2.49 49.14 -23.91
N MET A 51 2.10 48.58 -22.77
CA MET A 51 1.23 49.26 -21.80
C MET A 51 1.90 50.50 -21.23
N ALA A 52 3.17 50.41 -20.84
CA ALA A 52 3.92 51.53 -20.28
C ALA A 52 3.97 52.72 -21.26
N ARG A 53 4.28 52.46 -22.54
CA ARG A 53 4.32 53.49 -23.58
C ARG A 53 2.96 54.13 -23.82
N ARG A 54 1.89 53.34 -23.90
CA ARG A 54 0.51 53.81 -24.14
C ARG A 54 0.04 54.83 -23.09
N PHE A 55 0.46 54.63 -21.85
CA PHE A 55 0.12 55.49 -20.70
C PHE A 55 1.30 56.33 -20.21
N THR A 56 2.27 56.62 -21.09
CA THR A 56 3.38 57.56 -20.81
C THR A 56 4.13 57.25 -19.51
N TYR A 57 4.31 55.97 -19.20
CA TYR A 57 5.03 55.47 -18.02
C TYR A 57 4.50 56.06 -16.70
N SER A 58 3.18 56.18 -16.55
CA SER A 58 2.56 56.83 -15.37
C SER A 58 2.31 55.91 -14.17
N PHE A 59 2.48 54.59 -14.34
CA PHE A 59 2.29 53.59 -13.28
C PHE A 59 3.25 52.41 -13.45
N ARG A 60 3.35 51.58 -12.41
CA ARG A 60 4.24 50.43 -12.37
C ARG A 60 3.58 49.23 -13.05
N ILE A 61 4.33 48.48 -13.83
CA ILE A 61 3.87 47.24 -14.46
C ILE A 61 4.84 46.12 -14.09
N VAL A 62 4.32 44.95 -13.70
CA VAL A 62 5.11 43.78 -13.30
C VAL A 62 4.65 42.58 -14.12
N THR A 63 5.60 41.82 -14.64
CA THR A 63 5.34 40.60 -15.44
C THR A 63 5.15 39.38 -14.54
N LEU A 64 4.61 38.28 -15.07
CA LEU A 64 4.51 37.01 -14.35
C LEU A 64 5.88 36.42 -13.96
N GLN A 65 6.94 36.77 -14.69
CA GLN A 65 8.31 36.34 -14.39
C GLN A 65 9.01 37.23 -13.35
N GLY A 66 8.37 38.32 -12.93
CA GLY A 66 8.89 39.24 -11.91
C GLY A 66 9.70 40.42 -12.45
N ASP A 67 9.89 40.53 -13.78
CA ASP A 67 10.43 41.73 -14.39
C ASP A 67 9.44 42.90 -14.25
N MET A 68 9.94 44.12 -14.13
CA MET A 68 9.09 45.29 -13.89
C MET A 68 9.51 46.54 -14.66
N VAL A 69 8.51 47.33 -15.04
CA VAL A 69 8.64 48.67 -15.60
C VAL A 69 8.14 49.67 -14.56
N ASN A 70 9.00 50.61 -14.15
CA ASN A 70 8.66 51.64 -13.19
C ASN A 70 8.11 52.90 -13.87
N PRO A 71 7.37 53.74 -13.12
CA PRO A 71 7.07 55.08 -13.56
C PRO A 71 8.35 55.84 -13.95
N GLY A 72 8.30 56.59 -15.05
CA GLY A 72 9.48 57.27 -15.60
C GLY A 72 10.37 56.39 -16.50
N GLY A 73 9.98 55.13 -16.76
CA GLY A 73 10.56 54.31 -17.83
C GLY A 73 11.80 53.50 -17.47
N SER A 74 12.22 53.49 -16.21
CA SER A 74 13.27 52.56 -15.77
C SER A 74 12.71 51.13 -15.73
N MET A 75 13.53 50.18 -16.20
CA MET A 75 13.19 48.77 -16.28
C MET A 75 14.11 48.00 -15.33
N THR A 76 13.52 47.16 -14.51
CA THR A 76 14.26 46.24 -13.63
C THR A 76 13.97 44.82 -14.12
N GLY A 77 14.99 44.16 -14.64
CA GLY A 77 14.93 42.75 -15.05
C GLY A 77 16.28 42.08 -14.86
N GLY A 78 16.28 40.81 -14.46
CA GLY A 78 17.50 40.04 -14.26
C GLY A 78 17.42 38.96 -13.19
N SER A 79 18.22 37.91 -13.37
CA SER A 79 18.29 36.68 -12.56
C SER A 79 18.71 36.87 -11.08
N SER A 80 19.09 38.08 -10.68
CA SER A 80 19.50 38.41 -9.30
C SER A 80 18.39 39.02 -8.44
N ALA A 81 17.30 39.56 -9.02
CA ALA A 81 16.22 40.19 -8.26
C ALA A 81 15.27 39.17 -7.59
N VAL A 82 15.21 37.94 -8.12
CA VAL A 82 14.33 36.86 -7.63
C VAL A 82 14.84 36.24 -6.32
N LYS A 83 16.11 36.45 -5.95
CA LYS A 83 16.75 35.73 -4.83
C LYS A 83 16.25 36.12 -3.44
N SER A 84 15.59 37.27 -3.24
CA SER A 84 15.33 37.79 -1.89
C SER A 84 13.88 37.73 -1.41
N ILE A 85 12.87 37.52 -2.25
CA ILE A 85 11.47 37.55 -1.80
C ILE A 85 10.66 36.45 -2.49
N SER A 86 10.56 35.31 -1.81
CA SER A 86 9.42 34.41 -2.00
C SER A 86 8.93 33.89 -0.66
N ILE A 87 8.69 34.79 0.29
CA ILE A 87 7.98 34.45 1.55
C ILE A 87 6.61 33.85 1.20
N LEU A 88 5.96 34.36 0.14
CA LEU A 88 4.72 33.83 -0.41
C LEU A 88 4.89 32.43 -1.02
N GLY A 89 5.96 32.17 -1.77
CA GLY A 89 6.23 30.83 -2.31
C GLY A 89 6.58 29.83 -1.23
N ARG A 90 7.36 30.24 -0.21
CA ARG A 90 7.63 29.43 0.98
C ARG A 90 6.36 29.05 1.74
N LYS A 91 5.41 29.97 1.88
CA LYS A 91 4.11 29.66 2.51
C LYS A 91 3.35 28.58 1.72
N ARG A 92 3.30 28.70 0.39
CA ARG A 92 2.67 27.66 -0.47
C ARG A 92 3.41 26.33 -0.40
N GLU A 93 4.73 26.36 -0.36
CA GLU A 93 5.57 25.17 -0.22
C GLU A 93 5.29 24.46 1.11
N ILE A 94 5.22 25.21 2.21
CA ILE A 94 4.82 24.66 3.52
C ILE A 94 3.42 24.04 3.45
N GLU A 95 2.44 24.73 2.86
CA GLU A 95 1.08 24.20 2.72
C GLU A 95 1.03 22.89 1.90
N ASN A 96 1.81 22.81 0.83
CA ASN A 96 1.91 21.60 0.01
C ASN A 96 2.59 20.46 0.78
N ILE A 97 3.73 20.72 1.41
CA ILE A 97 4.43 19.75 2.25
C ILE A 97 3.52 19.24 3.37
N GLN A 98 2.71 20.12 3.97
CA GLN A 98 1.76 19.73 5.02
C GLN A 98 0.67 18.78 4.48
N LYS A 99 0.18 19.02 3.26
CA LYS A 99 -0.78 18.13 2.58
C LYS A 99 -0.14 16.77 2.30
N ASP A 100 1.09 16.75 1.80
CA ASP A 100 1.82 15.53 1.49
C ASP A 100 2.09 14.71 2.75
N ILE A 101 2.54 15.35 3.84
CA ILE A 101 2.70 14.70 5.16
C ILE A 101 1.40 14.05 5.60
N ASN A 102 0.27 14.74 5.47
CA ASN A 102 -1.03 14.18 5.86
C ASN A 102 -1.45 13.00 4.98
N ALA A 103 -1.20 13.07 3.67
CA ALA A 103 -1.46 11.97 2.75
C ALA A 103 -0.61 10.74 3.08
N HIS A 104 0.69 10.93 3.29
CA HIS A 104 1.62 9.86 3.67
C HIS A 104 1.28 9.24 5.02
N ARG A 105 0.89 10.03 6.03
CA ARG A 105 0.44 9.51 7.33
C ARG A 105 -0.80 8.61 7.19
N LYS A 106 -1.78 9.01 6.38
CA LYS A 106 -2.97 8.17 6.12
C LYS A 106 -2.61 6.87 5.40
N ALA A 107 -1.74 6.95 4.41
CA ALA A 107 -1.26 5.76 3.69
C ALA A 107 -0.50 4.80 4.62
N LEU A 108 0.37 5.33 5.49
CA LEU A 108 1.11 4.55 6.47
C LEU A 108 0.17 3.82 7.43
N ALA A 109 -0.80 4.52 8.01
CA ALA A 109 -1.78 3.93 8.92
C ALA A 109 -2.59 2.79 8.26
N LEU A 110 -2.97 2.95 6.99
CA LEU A 110 -3.65 1.90 6.23
C LEU A 110 -2.74 0.67 6.01
N ILE A 111 -1.47 0.89 5.67
CA ILE A 111 -0.50 -0.19 5.46
C ILE A 111 -0.24 -0.93 6.78
N GLU A 112 -0.09 -0.22 7.89
CA GLU A 112 0.09 -0.81 9.23
C GLU A 112 -1.11 -1.66 9.64
N SER A 113 -2.33 -1.18 9.40
CA SER A 113 -3.56 -1.95 9.66
C SER A 113 -3.60 -3.24 8.84
N LYS A 114 -3.33 -3.16 7.53
CA LYS A 114 -3.26 -4.35 6.65
C LYS A 114 -2.15 -5.32 7.07
N ARG A 115 -1.00 -4.80 7.51
CA ARG A 115 0.09 -5.63 8.03
C ARG A 115 -0.35 -6.39 9.27
N GLN A 116 -1.05 -5.72 10.18
CA GLN A 116 -1.54 -6.32 11.41
C GLN A 116 -2.57 -7.43 11.12
N GLU A 117 -3.52 -7.19 10.21
CA GLU A 117 -4.49 -8.19 9.77
C GLU A 117 -3.82 -9.44 9.19
N LYS A 118 -2.86 -9.24 8.27
CA LYS A 118 -2.09 -10.34 7.69
C LYS A 118 -1.29 -11.12 8.74
N LEU A 119 -0.71 -10.44 9.72
CA LEU A 119 0.05 -11.08 10.79
C LEU A 119 -0.85 -11.94 11.69
N THR A 120 -2.05 -11.46 12.02
CA THR A 120 -3.04 -12.23 12.77
C THR A 120 -3.44 -13.49 11.99
N ARG A 121 -3.80 -13.34 10.71
CA ARG A 121 -4.17 -14.47 9.85
C ARG A 121 -3.03 -15.49 9.70
N TYR A 122 -1.79 -15.02 9.57
CA TYR A 122 -0.62 -15.90 9.52
C TYR A 122 -0.48 -16.72 10.81
N ARG A 123 -0.67 -16.09 11.98
CA ARG A 123 -0.60 -16.80 13.27
C ARG A 123 -1.69 -17.86 13.40
N GLU A 124 -2.92 -17.54 13.02
CA GLU A 124 -4.04 -18.49 13.01
C GLU A 124 -3.77 -19.69 12.10
N GLN A 125 -3.27 -19.43 10.88
CA GLN A 125 -2.91 -20.49 9.94
C GLN A 125 -1.76 -21.35 10.45
N LYS A 126 -0.77 -20.74 11.10
CA LYS A 126 0.35 -21.46 11.71
C LYS A 126 -0.13 -22.38 12.84
N GLU A 127 -0.98 -21.89 13.72
CA GLU A 127 -1.55 -22.71 14.81
C GLU A 127 -2.40 -23.86 14.25
N TYR A 128 -3.16 -23.61 13.19
CA TYR A 128 -3.94 -24.65 12.52
C TYR A 128 -3.05 -25.71 11.87
N LEU A 129 -1.94 -25.30 11.25
CA LEU A 129 -0.96 -26.22 10.69
C LEU A 129 -0.33 -27.10 11.77
N GLU A 130 0.08 -26.51 12.90
CA GLU A 130 0.65 -27.25 14.04
C GLU A 130 -0.32 -28.31 14.58
N LYS A 131 -1.63 -28.01 14.62
CA LYS A 131 -2.69 -28.97 15.00
C LYS A 131 -2.84 -30.10 13.99
N ILE A 132 -2.81 -29.80 12.69
CA ILE A 132 -2.87 -30.85 11.66
C ILE A 132 -1.65 -31.75 11.76
N GLU A 133 -0.45 -31.18 11.92
CA GLU A 133 0.77 -31.96 12.06
C GLU A 133 0.76 -32.86 13.29
N SER A 134 0.19 -32.43 14.42
CA SER A 134 0.01 -33.32 15.57
C SER A 134 -0.97 -34.45 15.28
N SER A 135 -2.10 -34.16 14.64
CA SER A 135 -3.08 -35.20 14.27
C SER A 135 -2.51 -36.21 13.27
N VAL A 136 -1.68 -35.76 12.31
CA VAL A 136 -0.98 -36.66 11.38
C VAL A 136 -0.05 -37.59 12.14
N ARG A 137 0.77 -37.07 13.08
CA ARG A 137 1.66 -37.89 13.91
C ARG A 137 0.91 -38.93 14.75
N GLU A 138 -0.22 -38.55 15.33
CA GLU A 138 -1.08 -39.46 16.11
C GLU A 138 -1.66 -40.57 15.23
N LEU A 139 -2.13 -40.23 14.03
CA LEU A 139 -2.65 -41.20 13.06
C LEU A 139 -1.56 -42.15 12.57
N GLU A 140 -0.35 -41.66 12.29
CA GLU A 140 0.81 -42.48 11.90
C GLU A 140 1.17 -43.47 13.01
N GLN A 141 1.18 -43.03 14.27
CA GLN A 141 1.45 -43.90 15.41
C GLN A 141 0.36 -44.97 15.56
N SER A 142 -0.91 -44.58 15.42
CA SER A 142 -2.04 -45.52 15.47
C SER A 142 -1.96 -46.54 14.34
N LEU A 143 -1.61 -46.11 13.12
CA LEU A 143 -1.47 -46.99 11.96
C LEU A 143 -0.36 -48.02 12.22
N ALA A 144 0.82 -47.59 12.66
CA ALA A 144 1.93 -48.48 12.98
C ALA A 144 1.56 -49.53 14.05
N SER A 145 0.85 -49.13 15.10
CA SER A 145 0.36 -50.07 16.12
C SER A 145 -0.67 -51.07 15.59
N GLY A 146 -1.52 -50.63 14.65
CA GLY A 146 -2.50 -51.49 13.99
C GLY A 146 -1.84 -52.51 13.06
N GLU A 147 -0.81 -52.10 12.34
CA GLU A 147 0.02 -52.98 11.49
C GLU A 147 0.75 -54.03 12.34
N GLU A 148 1.35 -53.63 13.47
CA GLU A 148 2.00 -54.57 14.39
C GLU A 148 1.00 -55.58 14.98
N SER A 149 -0.20 -55.12 15.33
CA SER A 149 -1.28 -55.99 15.80
C SER A 149 -1.73 -56.98 14.72
N LEU A 150 -1.85 -56.53 13.46
CA LEU A 150 -2.18 -57.39 12.32
C LEU A 150 -1.11 -58.47 12.10
N ILE A 151 0.17 -58.11 12.17
CA ILE A 151 1.27 -59.07 12.08
C ILE A 151 1.19 -60.09 13.22
N GLY A 152 0.94 -59.63 14.44
CA GLY A 152 0.77 -60.52 15.60
C GLY A 152 -0.37 -61.52 15.42
N VAL A 153 -1.54 -61.06 14.97
CA VAL A 153 -2.69 -61.93 14.69
C VAL A 153 -2.39 -62.90 13.54
N SER A 154 -1.74 -62.44 12.47
CA SER A 154 -1.35 -63.31 11.35
C SER A 154 -0.43 -64.44 11.81
N ASN A 155 0.57 -64.14 12.64
CA ASN A 155 1.47 -65.16 13.18
C ASN A 155 0.73 -66.17 14.08
N GLN A 156 -0.28 -65.72 14.82
CA GLN A 156 -1.12 -66.61 15.64
C GLN A 156 -1.96 -67.55 14.77
N ILE A 157 -2.54 -67.04 13.68
CA ILE A 157 -3.27 -67.84 12.70
C ILE A 157 -2.34 -68.90 12.10
N ASP A 158 -1.13 -68.53 11.67
CA ASP A 158 -0.16 -69.47 11.11
C ASP A 158 0.24 -70.58 12.10
N LEU A 159 0.28 -70.27 13.40
CA LEU A 159 0.57 -71.25 14.44
C LEU A 159 -0.61 -72.21 14.64
N GLU A 160 -1.83 -71.68 14.74
CA GLU A 160 -3.04 -72.49 14.87
C GLU A 160 -3.28 -73.39 13.66
N GLU A 161 -2.99 -72.91 12.44
CA GLU A 161 -3.06 -73.72 11.22
C GLU A 161 -2.08 -74.91 11.26
N LYS A 162 -0.86 -74.71 11.78
CA LYS A 162 0.11 -75.79 11.96
C LYS A 162 -0.34 -76.80 13.01
N GLU A 163 -0.85 -76.34 14.15
CA GLU A 163 -1.40 -77.21 15.19
C GLU A 163 -2.58 -78.04 14.65
N LEU A 164 -3.50 -77.40 13.93
CA LEU A 164 -4.63 -78.07 13.28
C LEU A 164 -4.16 -79.17 12.31
N THR A 165 -3.11 -78.89 11.54
CA THR A 165 -2.51 -79.85 10.61
C THR A 165 -1.92 -81.05 11.36
N SER A 166 -1.17 -80.83 12.44
CA SER A 166 -0.61 -81.93 13.25
C SER A 166 -1.69 -82.79 13.90
N LEU A 167 -2.76 -82.18 14.43
CA LEU A 167 -3.88 -82.90 15.03
C LEU A 167 -4.64 -83.72 13.97
N TYR A 168 -4.75 -83.21 12.75
CA TYR A 168 -5.34 -83.95 11.64
C TYR A 168 -4.50 -85.19 11.27
N ASP A 169 -3.18 -85.04 11.19
CA ASP A 169 -2.27 -86.15 10.93
C ASP A 169 -2.33 -87.21 12.04
N GLU A 170 -2.38 -86.79 13.32
CA GLU A 170 -2.59 -87.68 14.46
C GLU A 170 -3.93 -88.44 14.37
N GLU A 171 -5.02 -87.74 14.02
CA GLU A 171 -6.33 -88.36 13.84
C GLU A 171 -6.28 -89.46 12.77
N GLN A 172 -5.63 -89.19 11.62
CA GLN A 172 -5.47 -90.18 10.55
C GLN A 172 -4.65 -91.38 10.99
N GLN A 173 -3.56 -91.15 11.73
CA GLN A 173 -2.71 -92.21 12.24
C GLN A 173 -3.44 -93.10 13.25
N ILE A 174 -4.25 -92.51 14.13
CA ILE A 174 -5.11 -93.25 15.07
C ILE A 174 -6.14 -94.08 14.31
N LYS A 175 -6.79 -93.53 13.27
CA LYS A 175 -7.74 -94.28 12.43
C LYS A 175 -7.08 -95.48 11.75
N GLN A 176 -5.90 -95.31 11.15
CA GLN A 176 -5.15 -96.42 10.55
C GLN A 176 -4.78 -97.49 11.58
N ASN A 177 -4.30 -97.08 12.75
CA ASN A 177 -3.97 -98.01 13.84
C ASN A 177 -5.21 -98.81 14.28
N LEU A 178 -6.38 -98.16 14.39
CA LEU A 178 -7.63 -98.83 14.72
C LEU A 178 -8.04 -99.87 13.66
N ASP A 179 -7.95 -99.52 12.37
CA ASP A 179 -8.25 -100.43 11.26
C ASP A 179 -7.33 -101.65 11.25
N THR A 180 -6.02 -101.46 11.47
CA THR A 180 -5.07 -102.58 11.57
C THR A 180 -5.38 -103.51 12.74
N LEU A 181 -5.75 -102.96 13.91
CA LEU A 181 -6.17 -103.74 15.07
C LEU A 181 -7.45 -104.53 14.79
N LEU A 182 -8.47 -103.91 14.18
CA LEU A 182 -9.72 -104.59 13.81
C LEU A 182 -9.48 -105.73 12.82
N THR A 183 -8.58 -105.51 11.85
CA THR A 183 -8.20 -106.54 10.87
C THR A 183 -7.49 -107.71 11.55
N SER A 184 -6.61 -107.44 12.53
CA SER A 184 -5.92 -108.48 13.29
C SER A 184 -6.86 -109.34 14.15
N ILE A 185 -7.93 -108.73 14.68
CA ILE A 185 -8.94 -109.43 15.48
C ILE A 185 -9.86 -110.29 14.59
N SER A 186 -10.20 -109.84 13.37
CA SER A 186 -11.04 -110.63 12.44
C SER A 186 -10.33 -111.83 11.81
N ILE A 187 -9.00 -111.92 11.88
CA ILE A 187 -8.20 -113.03 11.34
C ILE A 187 -7.94 -114.13 12.40
N THR A 188 -8.34 -113.90 13.65
CA THR A 188 -8.24 -114.86 14.77
C THR A 188 -9.60 -115.50 15.05
#